data_AF-A0A1I7XD68-F1
#
_entry.id   AF-A0A1I7XD68-F1
#
_cell.length_a   1.000
_cell.length_b   1.000
_cell.length_c   1.000
_cell.angle_alpha   90.00
_cell.angle_beta   90.00
_cell.angle_gamma   90.00
#
_symmetry.space_group_name_H-M   'P 1'
#
loop_
_entity.id
_entity.type
_entity.pdbx_description
1 polymer ?
#
loop_
_entity_poly.entity_id
_entity_poly.type
_entity_poly.pdbx_seq_one_letter_code
_entity_poly.pdbx_strand_id
1 'polypeptide(L)' 'MAQIVRQSKFRHVFCKPVKHEQCMSDIKVTEITWDSLFCAVNPKFIAFINKGAGGPFMVIPVNKASVLIVSI' A
#
# COMPACT_ATOMS: atom_id res chain seq x y z
N MET A 1 -20.32 -30.53 -28.75
CA MET A 1 -19.06 -29.97 -28.23
C MET A 1 -19.37 -29.17 -26.96
N ALA A 2 -18.98 -29.68 -25.79
CA ALA A 2 -19.09 -28.92 -24.55
C ALA A 2 -18.20 -27.67 -24.63
N GLN A 3 -18.74 -26.49 -24.29
CA GLN A 3 -17.94 -25.28 -24.05
C GLN A 3 -17.08 -25.53 -22.80
N ILE A 4 -15.93 -26.19 -23.00
CA ILE A 4 -15.03 -26.73 -21.96
C ILE A 4 -14.25 -25.66 -21.18
N VAL A 5 -14.57 -24.38 -21.38
CA VAL A 5 -13.91 -23.29 -20.65
C VAL A 5 -14.93 -22.25 -20.21
N ARG A 6 -15.15 -22.14 -18.89
CA ARG A 6 -15.83 -20.98 -18.29
C ARG A 6 -15.07 -19.73 -18.71
N GLN A 7 -15.69 -18.88 -19.52
CA GLN A 7 -15.06 -17.62 -19.94
C GLN A 7 -14.88 -16.72 -18.71
N SER A 8 -13.63 -16.32 -18.45
CA SER A 8 -13.31 -15.30 -17.47
C SER A 8 -12.56 -14.19 -18.20
N LYS A 9 -13.06 -12.95 -18.08
CA LYS A 9 -12.37 -11.76 -18.59
C LYS A 9 -11.05 -11.49 -17.86
N PHE A 10 -10.84 -12.15 -16.71
CA PHE A 10 -9.66 -11.97 -15.86
C PHE A 10 -8.57 -13.02 -16.10
N ARG A 11 -8.71 -13.89 -17.12
CA ARG A 11 -7.76 -14.98 -17.39
C ARG A 11 -6.33 -14.50 -17.73
N HIS A 12 -6.18 -13.22 -18.04
CA HIS A 12 -4.91 -12.57 -18.37
C HIS A 12 -4.61 -11.34 -17.50
N VAL A 13 -5.19 -11.25 -16.30
CA VAL A 13 -4.83 -10.19 -15.35
C VAL A 13 -3.52 -10.56 -14.67
N PHE A 14 -2.54 -9.66 -14.75
CA PHE A 14 -1.25 -9.80 -14.06
C PHE A 14 -0.89 -8.49 -13.37
N CYS A 15 -0.22 -8.60 -12.22
CA CYS A 15 0.32 -7.45 -11.52
C CYS A 15 1.61 -7.01 -12.20
N LYS A 16 1.76 -5.72 -12.48
CA LYS A 16 3.02 -5.12 -12.90
C LYS A 16 3.58 -4.30 -11.74
N PRO A 17 4.69 -4.71 -11.12
CA PRO A 17 5.31 -3.91 -10.08
C PRO A 17 5.83 -2.59 -10.67
N VAL A 18 5.74 -1.52 -9.87
CA VAL A 18 6.33 -0.22 -10.19
C VAL A 18 7.86 -0.29 -10.08
N LYS A 19 8.55 0.61 -10.79
CA LYS A 19 10.01 0.74 -10.70
C LYS A 19 10.39 1.23 -9.30
N HIS A 20 11.58 0.86 -8.83
CA HIS A 20 12.07 1.25 -7.51
C HIS A 20 12.10 2.78 -7.30
N GLU A 21 12.40 3.55 -8.35
CA GLU A 21 12.37 5.03 -8.33
C GLU A 21 10.98 5.63 -8.02
N GLN A 22 9.91 4.86 -8.30
CA GLN A 22 8.53 5.24 -8.02
C GLN A 22 8.02 4.61 -6.72
N CYS A 23 8.82 3.75 -6.08
CA CYS A 23 8.49 3.18 -4.78
C CYS A 23 8.83 4.19 -3.68
N MET A 24 8.02 4.16 -2.62
CA MET A 24 8.36 4.87 -1.39
C MET A 24 9.37 4.03 -0.62
N SER A 25 10.58 4.54 -0.45
CA SER A 25 11.66 3.93 0.33
C SER A 25 11.77 4.55 1.73
N ASP A 26 12.46 3.86 2.64
CA ASP A 26 12.74 4.31 4.02
C ASP A 26 11.51 4.49 4.94
N ILE A 27 10.43 3.72 4.69
CA ILE A 27 9.26 3.68 5.58
C ILE A 27 9.47 2.61 6.67
N LYS A 28 9.48 3.04 7.93
CA LYS A 28 9.58 2.15 9.10
C LYS A 28 8.21 1.60 9.51
N VAL A 29 7.71 0.60 8.78
CA VAL A 29 6.40 0.00 9.10
C VAL A 29 6.42 -0.64 10.50
N THR A 30 5.29 -0.56 11.21
CA THR A 30 5.12 -1.22 12.51
C THR A 30 5.41 -2.72 12.44
N GLU A 31 6.07 -3.27 13.47
CA GLU A 31 6.35 -4.70 13.64
C GLU A 31 5.29 -5.39 14.52
N ILE A 32 4.23 -4.66 14.91
CA ILE A 32 3.16 -5.18 15.77
C ILE A 32 2.35 -6.21 14.97
N THR A 33 2.17 -7.40 15.54
CA THR A 33 1.33 -8.44 14.96
C THR A 33 -0.14 -8.12 15.25
N TRP A 34 -0.81 -7.53 14.29
CA TRP A 34 -2.26 -7.28 14.30
C TRP A 34 -2.85 -7.69 12.95
N ASP A 35 -4.09 -8.17 12.90
CA ASP A 35 -4.76 -8.62 11.66
C ASP A 35 -5.22 -7.42 10.77
N SER A 36 -4.62 -6.25 10.95
CA SER A 36 -4.97 -5.06 10.16
C SER A 36 -4.04 -4.90 8.96
N LEU A 37 -4.54 -4.22 7.94
CA LEU A 37 -3.86 -4.03 6.66
C LEU A 37 -2.64 -3.09 6.76
N PHE A 38 -2.40 -2.44 7.91
CA PHE A 38 -1.31 -1.49 8.24
C PHE A 38 -1.16 -0.27 7.32
N CYS A 39 -1.81 -0.28 6.17
CA CYS A 39 -1.77 0.70 5.10
C CYS A 39 -3.19 1.03 4.65
N ALA A 40 -3.49 2.31 4.47
CA ALA A 40 -4.72 2.81 3.87
C ALA A 40 -4.40 3.77 2.73
N VAL A 41 -5.08 3.64 1.60
CA VAL A 41 -4.78 4.40 0.38
C VAL A 41 -6.00 5.15 -0.14
N ASN A 42 -5.75 6.36 -0.62
CA ASN A 42 -6.69 7.21 -1.33
C ASN A 42 -5.97 7.78 -2.57
N PRO A 43 -6.66 8.08 -3.68
CA PRO A 43 -6.10 8.81 -4.82
C PRO A 43 -5.17 10.00 -4.50
N LYS A 44 -5.32 10.65 -3.34
CA LYS A 44 -4.46 11.77 -2.92
C LYS A 44 -3.32 11.38 -1.96
N PHE A 45 -3.54 10.41 -1.08
CA PHE A 45 -2.66 10.13 0.05
C PHE A 45 -2.56 8.64 0.35
N ILE A 46 -1.41 8.25 0.90
CA ILE A 46 -1.11 6.92 1.38
C ILE A 46 -0.74 7.04 2.85
N ALA A 47 -1.39 6.29 3.72
CA ALA A 47 -1.16 6.30 5.15
C ALA A 47 -0.65 4.94 5.62
N PHE A 48 0.40 4.93 6.45
CA PHE A 48 1.00 3.72 7.03
C PHE A 48 1.20 3.87 8.53
N ILE A 49 1.01 2.80 9.28
CA ILE A 49 1.34 2.76 10.71
C ILE A 49 2.86 2.60 10.87
N ASN A 50 3.48 3.55 11.56
CA ASN A 50 4.93 3.60 11.78
C ASN A 50 5.27 2.97 13.14
N LYS A 51 6.49 2.43 13.26
CA LYS A 51 7.02 1.95 14.53
C LYS A 51 7.30 3.14 15.46
N GLY A 52 6.70 3.14 16.64
CA GLY A 52 7.01 4.11 17.70
C GLY A 52 6.07 4.04 18.90
N ALA A 53 6.43 4.76 19.97
CA ALA A 53 5.58 4.89 21.15
C ALA A 53 4.37 5.79 20.84
N GLY A 54 3.18 5.43 21.33
CA GLY A 54 1.95 6.20 21.11
C GLY A 54 1.23 5.92 19.78
N GLY A 55 1.70 4.95 18.98
CA GLY A 55 1.05 4.58 17.71
C GLY A 55 1.17 5.65 16.62
N PRO A 56 2.38 6.10 16.25
CA PRO A 56 2.55 7.09 15.20
C PRO A 56 2.15 6.53 13.83
N PHE A 57 1.68 7.40 12.95
CA PHE A 57 1.41 7.05 11.56
C PHE A 57 1.98 8.09 10.61
N MET A 58 2.27 7.67 9.38
CA MET A 58 2.89 8.49 8.36
C MET A 58 1.94 8.64 7.18
N VAL A 59 1.78 9.87 6.68
CA VAL A 59 0.95 10.18 5.52
C VAL A 59 1.82 10.77 4.41
N ILE A 60 1.72 10.18 3.22
CA ILE A 60 2.51 10.55 2.05
C ILE A 60 1.57 10.87 0.89
N PRO A 61 1.69 12.05 0.25
CA PRO A 61 0.94 12.36 -0.96
C PRO A 61 1.38 11.51 -2.14
N VAL A 62 0.42 11.09 -2.97
CA VAL A 62 0.70 10.25 -4.16
C VAL A 62 1.56 10.99 -5.21
N ASN A 63 1.42 12.32 -5.31
CA ASN A 63 2.07 13.13 -6.34
C ASN A 63 3.30 13.92 -5.86
N LYS A 64 3.61 13.91 -4.55
CA LYS A 64 4.76 14.63 -3.97
C LYS A 64 5.27 13.82 -2.79
N ALA A 65 6.54 13.44 -2.81
CA ALA A 65 7.22 12.80 -1.68
C ALA A 65 7.48 13.79 -0.52
N SER A 66 6.48 14.57 -0.12
CA SER A 66 6.54 15.35 1.12
C SER A 66 5.97 14.49 2.24
N VAL A 67 6.86 14.00 3.09
CA VAL A 67 6.51 13.17 4.25
C VAL A 67 5.84 14.03 5.32
N LEU A 68 4.63 13.65 5.75
CA LEU A 68 4.02 14.18 6.96
C LEU A 68 3.96 13.06 7.99
N ILE A 69 4.69 13.24 9.10
CA ILE A 69 4.62 12.34 10.25
C ILE A 69 3.61 12.93 11.23
N VAL A 70 2.60 12.15 11.59
CA VAL A 70 1.60 12.54 12.58
C VAL A 70 1.69 11.58 13.75
N SER A 71 1.99 12.10 14.93
CA SER A 71 1.98 11.36 16.20
C SER A 71 0.83 11.91 17.05
N ILE A 72 0.02 11.02 17.61
CA ILE A 72 -0.96 11.35 18.67
C ILE A 72 -0.24 11.50 20.00
#